data_AF-A0A7V5YY38-F1
#
_entry.id   AF-A0A7V5YY38-F1
#
_cell.length_a   1.000
_cell.length_b   1.000
_cell.length_c   1.000
_cell.angle_alpha   90.00
_cell.angle_beta   90.00
_cell.angle_gamma   90.00
#
_symmetry.space_group_name_H-M   'P 1'
#
loop_
_entity.id
_entity.type
_entity.pdbx_description
1 polymer ?
#
loop_
_entity_poly.entity_id
_entity_poly.type
_entity_poly.pdbx_seq_one_letter_code
_entity_poly.pdbx_strand_id
1 'polypeptide(L)' 'AVDAPVATVEHAYTHLRITLHAFHCRLLAGEPQAMGVADWRWVRPAELGRFAFSAADRKVIAALGREHSPS' A
#
# COMPACT_ATOMS: atom_id res chain seq x y z
N ALA A 1 7.50 -10.75 8.07
CA ALA A 1 8.21 -11.27 6.90
C ALA A 1 7.85 -10.40 5.71
N VAL A 2 8.83 -10.11 4.86
CA VAL A 2 8.62 -9.44 3.57
C VAL A 2 8.62 -10.53 2.50
N ASP A 3 7.60 -10.52 1.65
CA ASP A 3 7.39 -11.51 0.60
C ASP A 3 7.59 -10.84 -0.79
N ALA A 4 6.82 -11.25 -1.80
CA ALA A 4 6.96 -10.79 -3.17
C ALA A 4 6.65 -9.28 -3.33
N PRO A 5 7.31 -8.60 -4.29
CA PRO A 5 6.95 -7.24 -4.66
C PRO A 5 5.56 -7.20 -5.27
N VAL A 6 4.80 -6.14 -4.92
CA VAL A 6 3.49 -5.84 -5.49
C VAL A 6 3.65 -4.90 -6.68
N ALA A 7 4.41 -3.81 -6.49
CA ALA A 7 4.63 -2.81 -7.53
C ALA A 7 5.86 -1.95 -7.24
N THR A 8 6.49 -1.46 -8.31
CA THR A 8 7.39 -0.30 -8.27
C THR A 8 6.73 0.84 -9.03
N VAL A 9 6.49 1.95 -8.33
CA VAL A 9 5.78 3.12 -8.87
C VAL A 9 6.71 4.32 -8.87
N GLU A 10 7.05 4.80 -10.06
CA GLU A 10 7.67 6.11 -10.22
C GLU A 10 6.58 7.20 -10.23
N HIS A 11 6.80 8.26 -9.45
CA HIS A 11 5.89 9.37 -9.38
C HIS A 11 6.60 10.71 -9.17
N ALA A 12 6.20 11.71 -9.96
CA ALA A 12 6.65 13.07 -9.84
C ALA A 12 5.51 13.93 -9.27
N TYR A 13 5.71 14.42 -8.05
CA TYR A 13 5.01 15.59 -7.54
C TYR A 13 5.67 16.87 -8.07
N THR A 14 4.99 18.00 -7.94
CA THR A 14 5.49 19.30 -8.43
C THR A 14 6.91 19.63 -7.97
N HIS A 15 7.26 19.27 -6.72
CA HIS A 15 8.55 19.61 -6.11
C HIS A 15 9.41 18.41 -5.73
N LEU A 16 8.96 17.18 -6.02
CA LEU A 16 9.62 15.96 -5.56
C LEU A 16 9.38 14.82 -6.54
N ARG A 17 10.40 14.00 -6.78
CA ARG A 17 10.26 12.73 -7.49
C ARG A 17 10.57 11.60 -6.52
N ILE A 18 9.73 10.58 -6.54
CA ILE A 18 9.88 9.38 -5.72
C ILE A 18 9.77 8.12 -6.58
N THR A 19 10.40 7.06 -6.08
CA THR A 19 10.14 5.69 -6.49
C THR A 19 9.61 4.94 -5.28
N LEU A 20 8.36 4.48 -5.36
CA LEU A 20 7.67 3.75 -4.31
C LEU A 20 7.73 2.25 -4.61
N HIS A 21 8.37 1.49 -3.72
CA HIS A 21 8.41 0.03 -3.79
C HIS A 21 7.45 -0.57 -2.76
N ALA A 22 6.42 -1.27 -3.23
CA ALA A 22 5.43 -1.93 -2.39
C ALA A 22 5.66 -3.45 -2.37
N PHE A 23 5.52 -4.06 -1.20
CA PHE A 23 5.74 -5.49 -0.97
C PHE A 23 4.59 -6.10 -0.16
N HIS A 24 4.33 -7.39 -0.39
CA HIS A 24 3.53 -8.18 0.54
C HIS A 24 4.30 -8.37 1.84
N CYS A 25 3.61 -8.18 2.96
CA CYS A 25 4.20 -8.32 4.28
C CYS A 25 3.25 -9.05 5.22
N ARG A 26 3.79 -9.93 6.05
CA ARG A 26 3.08 -10.61 7.12
C ARG A 26 3.65 -10.23 8.48
N LEU A 27 2.77 -9.78 9.38
CA LEU A 27 3.11 -9.59 10.79
C LEU A 27 3.41 -10.96 11.41
N LEU A 28 4.62 -11.13 11.96
CA LEU A 28 5.05 -12.41 12.55
C LEU A 28 4.82 -12.46 14.06
N ALA A 29 4.98 -11.32 14.73
CA ALA A 29 4.86 -11.18 16.16
C ALA A 29 4.62 -9.72 16.53
N GLY A 30 4.09 -9.49 17.74
CA GLY A 30 3.73 -8.17 18.24
C GLY A 30 2.39 -7.67 17.70
N GLU A 31 1.98 -6.50 18.15
CA GLU A 31 0.76 -5.81 17.71
C GLU A 31 1.13 -4.46 17.09
N PRO A 32 0.48 -4.02 16.00
CA PRO A 32 0.75 -2.71 15.45
C PRO A 32 0.34 -1.61 16.43
N GLN A 33 1.20 -0.61 16.57
CA GLN A 33 0.99 0.53 17.45
C GLN A 33 1.00 1.82 16.64
N ALA A 34 0.15 2.78 17.02
CA ALA A 34 0.11 4.11 16.42
C ALA A 34 1.30 4.95 16.91
N MET A 35 2.51 4.65 16.44
CA MET A 35 3.72 5.41 16.76
C MET A 35 3.96 6.46 15.68
N GLY A 36 3.78 7.74 16.00
CA GLY A 36 4.00 8.85 15.06
C GLY A 36 2.88 9.05 14.02
N VAL A 37 1.76 8.32 14.15
CA VAL A 37 0.55 8.51 13.35
C VAL A 37 -0.64 8.69 14.28
N ALA A 38 -1.63 9.49 13.85
CA ALA A 38 -2.80 9.78 14.67
C ALA A 38 -3.78 8.59 14.74
N ASP A 39 -3.92 7.83 13.65
CA ASP A 39 -4.83 6.69 13.55
C ASP A 39 -4.31 5.69 12.49
N TRP A 40 -4.70 4.42 12.62
CA TRP A 40 -4.46 3.37 11.63
C TRP A 40 -5.55 2.31 11.70
N ARG A 41 -5.74 1.56 10.61
CA ARG A 41 -6.79 0.51 10.55
C ARG A 41 -6.38 -0.65 9.65
N TRP A 42 -6.75 -1.85 10.08
CA TRP A 42 -6.80 -3.02 9.20
C TRP A 42 -8.08 -2.97 8.37
N VAL A 43 -7.95 -3.07 7.05
CA VAL A 43 -9.08 -3.09 6.10
C VAL A 43 -8.88 -4.19 5.07
N ARG A 44 -9.97 -4.73 4.53
CA ARG A 44 -9.87 -5.65 3.39
C ARG A 44 -9.46 -4.88 2.12
N PRO A 45 -8.79 -5.52 1.14
CA PRO A 45 -8.43 -4.86 -0.12
C PRO A 45 -9.63 -4.20 -0.82
N ALA A 46 -10.81 -4.84 -0.81
CA ALA A 46 -12.04 -4.31 -1.39
C ALA A 46 -12.54 -3.01 -0.72
N GLU A 47 -12.11 -2.72 0.50
CA GLU A 47 -12.52 -1.52 1.25
C GLU A 47 -11.60 -0.32 0.99
N LEU A 48 -10.45 -0.53 0.36
CA LEU A 48 -9.48 0.55 0.09
C LEU A 48 -10.10 1.70 -0.73
N GLY A 49 -11.05 1.41 -1.62
CA GLY A 49 -11.75 2.44 -2.40
C GLY A 49 -12.54 3.45 -1.55
N ARG A 50 -12.74 3.20 -0.25
CA ARG A 50 -13.46 4.09 0.68
C ARG A 50 -12.57 5.19 1.27
N PHE A 51 -11.26 5.16 1.01
CA PHE A 51 -10.28 6.09 1.61
C PHE A 51 -9.65 7.00 0.56
N ALA A 52 -9.30 8.21 0.99
CA ALA A 52 -8.55 9.14 0.17
C ALA A 52 -7.07 8.75 0.18
N PHE A 53 -6.52 8.48 -1.01
CA PHE A 53 -5.12 8.14 -1.22
C PHE A 53 -4.40 9.16 -2.09
N SER A 54 -3.08 9.16 -2.09
CA SER A 54 -2.30 9.92 -3.08
C SER A 54 -2.43 9.29 -4.48
N ALA A 55 -1.96 9.99 -5.51
CA ALA A 55 -1.90 9.43 -6.86
C ALA A 55 -0.91 8.25 -6.96
N ALA A 56 0.19 8.27 -6.20
CA ALA A 56 1.15 7.17 -6.14
C ALA A 56 0.53 5.93 -5.47
N ASP A 57 -0.11 6.11 -4.31
CA ASP A 57 -0.73 5.00 -3.58
C ASP A 57 -1.87 4.36 -4.36
N ARG A 58 -2.68 5.15 -5.09
CA ARG A 58 -3.71 4.62 -6.00
C ARG A 58 -3.14 3.67 -7.05
N LYS A 59 -1.93 3.90 -7.55
CA LYS A 59 -1.27 3.00 -8.51
C LYS A 59 -0.89 1.66 -7.85
N VAL A 60 -0.42 1.70 -6.60
CA VAL A 60 -0.13 0.48 -5.82
C VAL A 60 -1.41 -0.32 -5.56
N ILE A 61 -2.50 0.34 -5.15
CA ILE A 61 -3.79 -0.31 -4.89
C ILE A 61 -4.36 -0.96 -6.16
N ALA A 62 -4.22 -0.30 -7.31
CA ALA A 62 -4.63 -0.86 -8.58
C ALA A 62 -3.80 -2.09 -8.99
N ALA A 63 -2.49 -2.11 -8.70
CA ALA A 63 -1.64 -3.29 -8.91
C ALA A 63 -2.08 -4.45 -8.01
N LEU A 64 -2.31 -4.17 -6.72
CA LEU A 64 -2.79 -5.16 -5.76
C LEU A 64 -4.12 -5.82 -6.21
N GLY A 65 -5.05 -5.04 -6.78
CA GLY A 65 -6.33 -5.58 -7.28
C GLY A 65 -6.17 -6.52 -8.49
N ARG A 66 -5.16 -6.31 -9.34
CA ARG A 66 -4.86 -7.17 -10.49
C ARG A 66 -4.31 -8.53 -10.07
N GLU A 67 -3.56 -8.60 -8.97
CA GLU A 67 -3.05 -9.87 -8.41
C GLU A 67 -4.17 -10.75 -7.83
N HIS A 68 -5.20 -10.12 -7.24
CA HIS A 68 -6.29 -10.83 -6.55
C HIS A 68 -7.47 -11.19 -7.45
N SER A 69 -7.45 -10.79 -8.72
CA SER A 69 -8.48 -11.18 -9.67
C SER A 69 -8.21 -12.63 -10.09
N PRO A 70 -9.09 -13.60 -9.77
CA PRO A 70 -8.89 -14.97 -10.20
C PRO A 70 -8.99 -15.02 -11.74
N SER A 71 -8.09 -15.77 -12.37
CA SER A 71 -8.34 -16.28 -13.73
C SER A 71 -9.57 -17.18 -13.74
#